data_AF-A0A2N6FP34-F1
#
_entry.id   AF-A0A2N6FP34-F1
#
_cell.length_a   1.000
_cell.length_b   1.000
_cell.length_c   1.000
_cell.angle_alpha   90.00
_cell.angle_beta   90.00
_cell.angle_gamma   90.00
#
_symmetry.space_group_name_H-M   'P 1'
#
loop_
_entity.id
_entity.type
_entity.pdbx_description
1 polymer ?
#
loop_
_entity_poly.entity_id
_entity_poly.type
_entity_poly.pdbx_seq_one_letter_code
_entity_poly.pdbx_strand_id
1 'polypeptide(L)'
;MKIISKFSDYYDIGLAYGIDEKLRFNRVEKEIKSNIKIQTNSIKTNYIKDFKFFEIEFYFNFLGFCGKIYPFIKIEIYKIKKENKQYSKKLIFEEFCFTQKSIIDSLLKHLNMNQIEQLQKYRWDKSKFIYKIFEEFKEIEYKGLFDLFNLHKIPYFVAEQYYQKIERKQYKSFELKFRYISNPILKNYKFIQIKNPMEAFQEISMYLGEINHMENETIKIEDKYLLQSKGFDKFSFKKMPKN
;
A
#
# COMPACT_ATOMS: atom_id res chain seq x y z
N MET A 1 17.12 -12.09 -6.76
CA MET A 1 17.07 -10.62 -6.71
C MET A 1 18.02 -10.10 -5.65
N LYS A 2 18.94 -9.21 -6.00
CA LYS A 2 19.79 -8.48 -5.05
C LYS A 2 19.08 -7.21 -4.57
N ILE A 3 18.76 -7.15 -3.28
CA ILE A 3 18.15 -5.96 -2.66
C ILE A 3 19.25 -5.02 -2.19
N ILE A 4 19.16 -3.74 -2.56
CA ILE A 4 20.06 -2.68 -2.12
C ILE A 4 19.22 -1.70 -1.31
N SER A 5 19.41 -1.67 0.00
CA SER A 5 18.57 -0.92 0.96
C SER A 5 19.36 -0.52 2.21
N LYS A 6 18.97 0.58 2.87
CA LYS A 6 19.50 1.00 4.18
C LYS A 6 18.75 0.38 5.37
N PHE A 7 17.60 -0.21 5.12
CA PHE A 7 16.75 -0.85 6.13
C PHE A 7 16.41 -2.28 5.72
N SER A 8 16.02 -3.09 6.70
CA SER A 8 15.50 -4.45 6.50
C SER A 8 13.98 -4.49 6.56
N ASP A 9 13.38 -5.37 5.76
CA ASP A 9 11.96 -5.68 5.75
C ASP A 9 11.73 -7.18 5.98
N TYR A 10 10.47 -7.58 6.23
CA TYR A 10 10.16 -8.95 6.66
C TYR A 10 10.44 -10.02 5.60
N TYR A 11 10.38 -9.65 4.32
CA TYR A 11 10.60 -10.58 3.20
C TYR A 11 12.09 -10.73 2.83
N ASP A 12 12.99 -9.94 3.43
CA ASP A 12 14.43 -10.00 3.13
C ASP A 12 15.05 -11.35 3.50
N ILE A 13 14.39 -12.14 4.36
CA ILE A 13 14.77 -13.54 4.66
C ILE A 13 14.83 -14.41 3.39
N GLY A 14 14.09 -14.06 2.33
CA GLY A 14 14.15 -14.74 1.03
C GLY A 14 15.53 -14.71 0.37
N LEU A 15 16.39 -13.75 0.73
CA LEU A 15 17.77 -13.67 0.22
C LEU A 15 18.62 -14.90 0.59
N ALA A 16 18.30 -15.58 1.69
CA ALA A 16 19.01 -16.79 2.11
C ALA A 16 18.86 -17.95 1.11
N TYR A 17 17.83 -17.94 0.27
CA TYR A 17 17.54 -19.00 -0.70
C TYR A 17 18.21 -18.78 -2.07
N GLY A 18 18.97 -17.70 -2.23
CA GLY A 18 19.73 -17.40 -3.44
C GLY A 18 19.55 -15.97 -3.94
N ILE A 19 20.59 -15.46 -4.58
CA ILE A 19 20.64 -14.09 -5.10
C ILE A 19 20.89 -14.13 -6.60
N ASP A 20 19.85 -13.88 -7.39
CA ASP A 20 20.05 -13.46 -8.78
C ASP A 20 20.75 -12.09 -8.81
N GLU A 21 22.00 -12.08 -9.28
CA GLU A 21 22.86 -10.89 -9.38
C GLU A 21 22.44 -9.92 -10.50
N LYS A 22 21.72 -10.40 -11.52
CA LYS A 22 21.25 -9.60 -12.65
C LYS A 22 20.06 -8.75 -12.24
N LEU A 23 19.16 -9.31 -11.44
CA LEU A 23 17.98 -8.60 -10.95
C LEU A 23 18.31 -7.79 -9.68
N ARG A 24 18.45 -6.47 -9.82
CA ARG A 24 18.75 -5.56 -8.70
C ARG A 24 17.52 -4.73 -8.32
N PHE A 25 17.20 -4.70 -7.03
CA PHE A 25 16.14 -3.86 -6.49
C PHE A 25 16.73 -2.79 -5.58
N ASN A 26 16.77 -1.55 -6.08
CA ASN A 26 17.19 -0.39 -5.28
C ASN A 26 16.01 0.13 -4.45
N ARG A 27 15.89 -0.38 -3.23
CA ARG A 27 14.77 -0.07 -2.33
C ARG A 27 15.09 1.20 -1.55
N VAL A 28 14.40 2.28 -1.94
CA VAL A 28 14.45 3.57 -1.23
C VAL A 28 13.03 4.04 -0.98
N GLU A 29 12.70 4.27 0.28
CA GLU A 29 11.42 4.86 0.68
C GLU A 29 11.37 6.31 0.21
N LYS A 30 10.33 6.67 -0.56
CA LYS A 30 10.14 8.04 -1.05
C LYS A 30 8.66 8.38 -1.14
N GLU A 31 8.32 9.60 -0.77
CA GLU A 31 6.98 10.15 -1.03
C GLU A 31 6.79 10.42 -2.53
N ILE A 32 5.66 9.95 -3.06
CA ILE A 32 5.24 10.13 -4.44
C ILE A 32 4.24 11.28 -4.52
N LYS A 33 4.46 12.19 -5.46
CA LYS A 33 3.45 13.18 -5.83
C LYS A 33 2.43 12.53 -6.75
N SER A 34 1.16 12.54 -6.35
CA SER A 34 0.06 12.05 -7.18
C SER A 34 -1.17 12.93 -7.01
N ASN A 35 -1.92 13.09 -8.11
CA ASN A 35 -3.18 13.81 -8.16
C ASN A 35 -4.39 12.87 -8.11
N ILE A 36 -4.17 11.57 -7.83
CA ILE A 36 -5.26 10.59 -7.71
C ILE A 36 -6.20 11.04 -6.58
N LYS A 37 -7.47 11.21 -6.91
CA LYS A 37 -8.51 11.53 -5.94
C LYS A 37 -9.20 10.24 -5.56
N ILE A 38 -9.10 9.87 -4.28
CA ILE A 38 -9.85 8.75 -3.71
C ILE A 38 -10.91 9.37 -2.81
N GLN A 39 -12.18 9.17 -3.16
CA GLN A 39 -13.29 9.67 -2.36
C GLN A 39 -13.52 8.71 -1.19
N THR A 40 -13.03 9.08 -0.01
CA THR A 40 -13.30 8.33 1.21
C THR A 40 -13.34 9.28 2.40
N ASN A 41 -14.11 8.89 3.40
CA ASN A 41 -14.22 9.60 4.67
C ASN A 41 -13.60 8.75 5.76
N SER A 42 -12.84 9.33 6.68
CA SER A 42 -12.51 8.62 7.92
C SER A 42 -13.75 8.51 8.80
N ILE A 43 -13.90 7.42 9.54
CA ILE A 43 -14.96 7.30 10.54
C ILE A 43 -14.40 7.64 11.91
N LYS A 44 -15.12 8.48 12.66
CA LYS A 44 -14.78 8.80 14.06
C LYS A 44 -15.90 8.37 14.99
N THR A 45 -15.53 7.87 16.16
CA THR A 45 -16.47 7.54 17.23
C THR A 45 -15.83 7.77 18.59
N ASN A 46 -16.63 8.04 19.60
CA ASN A 46 -16.18 8.35 20.94
C ASN A 46 -16.69 7.31 21.94
N TYR A 47 -15.91 7.04 22.98
CA TYR A 47 -16.35 6.21 24.11
C TYR A 47 -15.75 6.70 25.43
N ILE A 48 -16.32 6.22 26.53
CA ILE A 48 -15.86 6.53 27.89
C ILE A 48 -15.33 5.24 28.53
N LYS A 49 -14.13 5.31 29.11
CA LYS A 49 -13.52 4.23 29.89
C LYS A 49 -12.88 4.82 31.13
N ASP A 50 -13.26 4.32 32.31
CA ASP A 50 -12.74 4.77 33.61
C ASP A 50 -12.83 6.30 33.77
N PHE A 51 -13.99 6.88 33.45
CA PHE A 51 -14.26 8.33 33.45
C PHE A 51 -13.36 9.18 32.54
N LYS A 52 -12.63 8.55 31.62
CA LYS A 52 -11.80 9.21 30.62
C LYS A 52 -12.47 9.10 29.25
N PHE A 53 -12.36 10.17 28.48
CA PHE A 53 -12.88 10.25 27.11
C PHE A 53 -11.83 9.74 26.12
N PHE A 54 -12.28 8.93 25.18
CA PHE A 54 -11.47 8.39 24.10
C PHE A 54 -12.18 8.60 22.77
N GLU A 55 -11.38 8.74 21.73
CA GLU A 55 -11.83 8.81 20.35
C GLU A 55 -11.14 7.69 19.56
N ILE A 56 -11.89 7.05 18.68
CA ILE A 56 -11.39 6.07 17.72
C ILE A 56 -11.59 6.65 16.34
N GLU A 57 -10.50 6.73 15.58
CA GLU A 57 -10.51 7.14 14.19
C GLU A 57 -10.14 5.94 13.31
N PHE A 58 -10.95 5.70 12.27
CA PHE A 58 -10.74 4.67 11.26
C PHE A 58 -10.38 5.36 9.94
N TYR A 59 -9.21 5.02 9.40
CA TYR A 59 -8.74 5.52 8.12
C TYR A 59 -8.71 4.40 7.09
N PHE A 60 -9.22 4.69 5.90
CA PHE A 60 -9.33 3.77 4.78
C PHE A 60 -8.16 3.97 3.83
N ASN A 61 -7.22 3.04 3.88
CA ASN A 61 -5.92 3.14 3.22
C ASN A 61 -5.73 2.01 2.22
N PHE A 62 -4.72 2.14 1.35
CA PHE A 62 -4.46 1.14 0.33
C PHE A 62 -2.98 0.80 0.29
N LEU A 63 -2.68 -0.48 0.14
CA LEU A 63 -1.34 -0.99 -0.09
C LEU A 63 -1.32 -1.62 -1.48
N GLY A 64 -0.60 -0.99 -2.41
CA GLY A 64 -0.32 -1.60 -3.70
C GLY A 64 0.84 -2.58 -3.56
N PHE A 65 0.67 -3.82 -3.99
CA PHE A 65 1.73 -4.83 -4.02
C PHE A 65 1.66 -5.67 -5.31
N CYS A 66 2.74 -5.62 -6.10
CA CYS A 66 2.97 -6.36 -7.34
C CYS A 66 1.76 -6.38 -8.28
N GLY A 67 1.21 -5.20 -8.58
CA GLY A 67 0.06 -5.04 -9.48
C GLY A 67 -1.31 -5.31 -8.84
N LYS A 68 -1.38 -5.61 -7.54
CA LYS A 68 -2.63 -5.80 -6.79
C LYS A 68 -2.81 -4.71 -5.74
N ILE A 69 -4.05 -4.37 -5.44
CA ILE A 69 -4.40 -3.41 -4.38
C ILE A 69 -4.98 -4.16 -3.18
N TYR A 70 -4.37 -3.95 -2.03
CA TYR A 70 -4.76 -4.51 -0.74
C TYR A 70 -5.33 -3.38 0.12
N PRO A 71 -6.66 -3.29 0.22
CA PRO A 71 -7.28 -2.25 1.02
C PRO A 71 -7.11 -2.63 2.51
N PHE A 72 -6.69 -1.69 3.36
CA PHE A 72 -6.59 -1.87 4.81
C PHE A 72 -7.13 -0.67 5.60
N ILE A 73 -7.52 -0.92 6.85
CA ILE A 73 -7.99 0.09 7.77
C ILE A 73 -6.91 0.34 8.83
N LYS A 74 -6.54 1.61 9.01
CA LYS A 74 -5.73 2.05 10.13
C LYS A 74 -6.66 2.50 11.25
N ILE A 75 -6.49 1.92 12.43
CA ILE A 75 -7.25 2.25 13.63
C ILE A 75 -6.34 3.05 14.55
N GLU A 76 -6.76 4.26 14.89
CA GLU A 76 -6.07 5.10 15.87
C GLU A 76 -6.99 5.36 17.05
N ILE A 77 -6.51 5.09 18.27
CA ILE A 77 -7.25 5.40 19.51
C ILE A 77 -6.53 6.51 20.25
N TYR A 78 -7.25 7.60 20.48
CA TYR A 78 -6.78 8.79 21.16
C TYR A 78 -7.38 8.90 22.55
N LYS A 79 -6.56 9.24 23.54
CA LYS A 79 -7.04 9.78 24.81
C LYS A 79 -7.35 11.26 24.62
N ILE A 80 -8.56 11.67 24.94
CA ILE A 80 -8.92 13.09 24.97
C ILE A 80 -8.72 13.62 26.39
N LYS A 81 -7.96 14.70 26.52
CA LYS A 81 -7.86 15.48 27.75
C LYS A 81 -8.44 16.86 27.53
N LYS A 82 -9.17 17.37 28.52
CA LYS A 82 -9.68 18.74 28.54
C LYS A 82 -8.93 19.51 29.63
N GLU A 83 -8.14 20.50 29.23
CA GLU A 83 -7.37 21.37 30.13
C GLU A 83 -7.65 22.83 29.70
N ASN A 84 -8.09 23.69 30.63
CA ASN A 84 -8.35 25.12 30.36
C ASN A 84 -9.23 25.40 29.12
N LYS A 85 -10.32 24.64 28.93
CA LYS A 85 -11.22 24.69 27.75
C LYS A 85 -10.56 24.29 26.41
N GLN A 86 -9.31 23.85 26.41
CA GLN A 86 -8.64 23.27 25.25
C GLN A 86 -8.68 21.75 25.31
N TYR A 87 -8.88 21.12 24.15
CA TYR A 87 -8.85 19.67 24.01
C TYR A 87 -7.49 19.26 23.42
N SER A 88 -6.83 18.31 24.06
CA SER A 88 -5.65 17.64 23.50
C SER A 88 -5.94 16.17 23.26
N LYS A 89 -5.39 15.65 22.15
CA LYS A 89 -5.46 14.24 21.77
C LYS A 89 -4.08 13.62 21.97
N LYS A 90 -4.01 12.50 22.67
CA LYS A 90 -2.79 11.68 22.78
C LYS A 90 -3.05 10.32 22.15
N LEU A 91 -2.33 9.97 21.08
CA LEU A 91 -2.38 8.64 20.49
C LEU A 91 -1.91 7.61 21.53
N ILE A 92 -2.73 6.59 21.78
CA ILE A 92 -2.41 5.49 22.69
C ILE A 92 -2.18 4.20 21.91
N PHE A 93 -2.89 4.05 20.80
CA PHE A 93 -2.89 2.81 20.05
C PHE A 93 -3.05 3.11 18.56
N GLU A 94 -2.26 2.40 17.76
CA GLU A 94 -2.28 2.41 16.31
C GLU A 94 -2.21 0.95 15.84
N GLU A 95 -3.08 0.57 14.92
CA GLU A 95 -3.11 -0.79 14.37
C GLU A 95 -3.55 -0.79 12.91
N PHE A 96 -3.02 -1.73 12.14
CA PHE A 96 -3.31 -1.91 10.71
C PHE A 96 -4.08 -3.22 10.50
N CYS A 97 -5.26 -3.12 9.90
CA CYS A 97 -6.20 -4.22 9.78
C CYS A 97 -6.61 -4.45 8.32
N PHE A 98 -6.29 -5.62 7.77
CA PHE A 98 -6.64 -6.00 6.38
C PHE A 98 -7.93 -6.83 6.28
N THR A 99 -8.43 -7.33 7.41
CA THR A 99 -9.63 -8.19 7.45
C THR A 99 -10.60 -7.71 8.51
N GLN A 100 -11.88 -8.01 8.33
CA GLN A 100 -12.92 -7.73 9.33
C GLN A 100 -12.57 -8.33 10.70
N LYS A 101 -12.06 -9.56 10.71
CA LYS A 101 -11.61 -10.24 11.93
C LYS A 101 -10.48 -9.46 12.62
N SER A 102 -9.48 -9.00 11.87
CA SER A 102 -8.37 -8.22 12.45
C SER A 102 -8.82 -6.90 13.08
N ILE A 103 -9.88 -6.27 12.56
CA ILE A 103 -10.49 -5.07 13.17
C ILE A 103 -11.09 -5.42 14.53
N ILE A 104 -11.90 -6.47 14.59
CA ILE A 104 -12.54 -6.93 15.83
C ILE A 104 -11.48 -7.30 16.87
N ASP A 105 -10.50 -8.13 16.48
CA ASP A 105 -9.41 -8.56 17.35
C ASP A 105 -8.60 -7.37 17.86
N SER A 106 -8.34 -6.38 17.00
CA SER A 106 -7.67 -5.13 17.37
C SER A 106 -8.46 -4.32 18.39
N LEU A 107 -9.77 -4.14 18.17
CA LEU A 107 -10.63 -3.40 19.09
C LEU A 107 -10.73 -4.10 20.45
N LEU A 108 -10.83 -5.42 20.48
CA LEU A 108 -10.91 -6.22 21.71
C LEU A 108 -9.65 -6.13 22.60
N LYS A 109 -8.49 -5.80 22.03
CA LYS A 109 -7.26 -5.56 22.83
C LYS A 109 -7.39 -4.34 23.74
N HIS A 110 -8.21 -3.35 23.36
CA HIS A 110 -8.32 -2.07 24.07
C HIS A 110 -9.70 -1.81 24.68
N LEU A 111 -10.72 -2.45 24.13
CA LEU A 111 -12.13 -2.31 24.49
C LEU A 111 -12.68 -3.63 25.01
N ASN A 112 -13.52 -3.57 26.05
CA ASN A 112 -14.34 -4.72 26.41
C ASN A 112 -15.60 -4.79 25.50
N MET A 113 -16.31 -5.93 25.53
CA MET A 113 -17.52 -6.13 24.73
C MET A 113 -18.56 -5.04 24.97
N ASN A 114 -18.78 -4.63 26.22
CA ASN A 114 -19.72 -3.55 26.56
C ASN A 114 -19.36 -2.21 25.89
N GLN A 115 -18.07 -1.89 25.77
CA GLN A 115 -17.58 -0.69 25.08
C GLN A 115 -17.77 -0.80 23.58
N ILE A 116 -17.50 -1.96 22.99
CA ILE A 116 -17.78 -2.22 21.57
C ILE A 116 -19.28 -2.08 21.30
N GLU A 117 -20.14 -2.60 22.17
CA GLU A 117 -21.59 -2.42 22.08
C GLU A 117 -22.02 -0.95 22.24
N GLN A 118 -21.33 -0.17 23.08
CA GLN A 118 -21.59 1.28 23.18
C GLN A 118 -21.25 2.00 21.87
N LEU A 119 -20.14 1.65 21.22
CA LEU A 119 -19.80 2.18 19.89
C LEU A 119 -20.90 1.85 18.86
N GLN A 120 -21.51 0.67 18.99
CA GLN A 120 -22.63 0.24 18.14
C GLN A 120 -23.93 0.97 18.45
N LYS A 121 -24.21 1.35 19.71
CA LYS A 121 -25.46 2.01 20.13
C LYS A 121 -25.68 3.40 19.51
N TYR A 122 -24.61 4.13 19.15
CA TYR A 122 -24.70 5.47 18.57
C TYR A 122 -24.98 5.50 17.06
N ARG A 123 -25.14 4.35 16.40
CA ARG A 123 -25.62 4.24 15.02
C ARG A 123 -26.81 3.28 15.01
N TRP A 124 -27.89 3.64 14.32
CA TRP A 124 -29.21 2.98 14.39
C TRP A 124 -29.25 1.48 14.05
N ASP A 125 -28.12 0.86 13.66
CA ASP A 125 -28.02 -0.56 13.33
C ASP A 125 -26.79 -1.21 14.02
N LYS A 126 -27.01 -1.76 15.22
CA LYS A 126 -25.96 -2.21 16.16
C LYS A 126 -25.11 -3.34 15.63
N SER A 127 -25.69 -4.27 14.87
CA SER A 127 -24.96 -5.43 14.34
C SER A 127 -24.10 -5.09 13.13
N LYS A 128 -24.20 -3.86 12.59
CA LYS A 128 -23.60 -3.51 11.31
C LYS A 128 -22.50 -2.47 11.37
N PHE A 129 -22.04 -1.97 12.52
CA PHE A 129 -21.00 -0.92 12.51
C PHE A 129 -19.72 -1.37 11.79
N ILE A 130 -19.15 -2.51 12.21
CA ILE A 130 -17.92 -3.04 11.59
C ILE A 130 -18.19 -3.52 10.16
N TYR A 131 -19.34 -4.16 9.92
CA TYR A 131 -19.75 -4.53 8.57
C TYR A 131 -19.86 -3.31 7.66
N LYS A 132 -20.47 -2.22 8.14
CA LYS A 132 -20.61 -0.95 7.42
C LYS A 132 -19.27 -0.29 7.14
N ILE A 133 -18.32 -0.32 8.10
CA ILE A 133 -16.94 0.11 7.83
C ILE A 133 -16.40 -0.67 6.62
N PHE A 134 -16.58 -2.00 6.61
CA PHE A 134 -16.03 -2.85 5.55
C PHE A 134 -16.79 -2.72 4.22
N GLU A 135 -18.11 -2.54 4.24
CA GLU A 135 -18.93 -2.30 3.05
C GLU A 135 -18.63 -0.93 2.45
N GLU A 136 -18.57 0.14 3.25
CA GLU A 136 -18.13 1.47 2.80
C GLU A 136 -16.73 1.38 2.15
N PHE A 137 -15.88 0.48 2.64
CA PHE A 137 -14.56 0.26 2.09
C PHE A 137 -14.54 -0.50 0.76
N LYS A 138 -15.41 -1.49 0.59
CA LYS A 138 -15.59 -2.24 -0.67
C LYS A 138 -16.11 -1.35 -1.80
N GLU A 139 -16.93 -0.37 -1.46
CA GLU A 139 -17.52 0.57 -2.43
C GLU A 139 -16.51 1.62 -2.94
N ILE A 140 -15.35 1.77 -2.29
CA ILE A 140 -14.36 2.76 -2.73
C ILE A 140 -13.76 2.36 -4.07
N GLU A 141 -13.94 3.22 -5.07
CA GLU A 141 -13.28 3.09 -6.36
C GLU A 141 -11.82 3.55 -6.26
N TYR A 142 -10.88 2.63 -6.53
CA TYR A 142 -9.44 2.90 -6.48
C TYR A 142 -8.73 2.66 -7.82
N LYS A 143 -9.44 2.75 -8.95
CA LYS A 143 -8.88 2.48 -10.29
C LYS A 143 -7.58 3.25 -10.56
N GLY A 144 -7.51 4.53 -10.17
CA GLY A 144 -6.30 5.34 -10.36
C GLY A 144 -5.07 4.85 -9.59
N LEU A 145 -5.22 4.04 -8.54
CA LEU A 145 -4.08 3.49 -7.80
C LEU A 145 -3.25 2.53 -8.64
N PHE A 146 -3.85 1.81 -9.60
CA PHE A 146 -3.09 0.90 -10.47
C PHE A 146 -2.11 1.67 -11.36
N ASP A 147 -2.40 2.92 -11.70
CA ASP A 147 -1.53 3.75 -12.52
C ASP A 147 -0.19 4.04 -11.82
N LEU A 148 -0.14 4.01 -10.48
CA LEU A 148 1.10 4.23 -9.72
C LEU A 148 2.15 3.16 -9.99
N PHE A 149 1.74 1.90 -10.19
CA PHE A 149 2.65 0.82 -10.57
C PHE A 149 3.34 1.13 -11.90
N ASN A 150 2.56 1.51 -12.91
CA ASN A 150 3.04 1.75 -14.25
C ASN A 150 3.86 3.05 -14.35
N LEU A 151 3.40 4.10 -13.68
CA LEU A 151 4.02 5.43 -13.70
C LEU A 151 5.37 5.45 -12.98
N HIS A 152 5.47 4.77 -11.83
CA HIS A 152 6.68 4.80 -11.00
C HIS A 152 7.55 3.56 -11.15
N LYS A 153 7.08 2.52 -11.86
CA LYS A 153 7.80 1.24 -12.03
C LYS A 153 8.24 0.65 -10.67
N ILE A 154 7.35 0.71 -9.69
CA ILE A 154 7.60 0.25 -8.33
C ILE A 154 6.84 -1.03 -8.02
N PRO A 155 7.43 -1.97 -7.27
CA PRO A 155 6.75 -3.21 -6.91
C PRO A 155 5.65 -2.99 -5.86
N TYR A 156 5.76 -1.97 -5.01
CA TYR A 156 4.74 -1.70 -4.01
C TYR A 156 4.78 -0.25 -3.50
N PHE A 157 3.62 0.19 -3.00
CA PHE A 157 3.42 1.51 -2.41
C PHE A 157 2.31 1.46 -1.35
N VAL A 158 2.23 2.51 -0.53
CA VAL A 158 1.09 2.75 0.37
C VAL A 158 0.47 4.10 0.04
N ALA A 159 -0.86 4.13 -0.05
CA ALA A 159 -1.68 5.33 -0.05
C ALA A 159 -2.33 5.48 1.34
N GLU A 160 -1.78 6.36 2.17
CA GLU A 160 -2.18 6.58 3.55
C GLU A 160 -2.94 7.90 3.70
N GLN A 161 -4.10 7.84 4.34
CA GLN A 161 -4.88 9.00 4.71
C GLN A 161 -4.21 9.76 5.85
N TYR A 162 -4.26 11.08 5.75
CA TYR A 162 -3.82 11.98 6.80
C TYR A 162 -4.66 13.25 6.79
N TYR A 163 -4.74 13.91 7.94
CA TYR A 163 -5.36 15.22 8.06
C TYR A 163 -4.35 16.31 7.71
N GLN A 164 -4.59 17.03 6.63
CA GLN A 164 -3.86 18.25 6.33
C GLN A 164 -4.57 19.44 6.97
N LYS A 165 -3.84 20.21 7.77
CA LYS A 165 -4.32 21.49 8.29
C LYS A 165 -4.38 22.52 7.16
N ILE A 166 -5.54 23.15 6.99
CA ILE A 166 -5.75 24.24 6.05
C ILE A 166 -5.97 25.52 6.84
N GLU A 167 -5.15 26.52 6.56
CA GLU A 167 -5.31 27.87 7.11
C GLU A 167 -6.11 28.70 6.10
N ARG A 168 -7.40 28.93 6.39
CA ARG A 168 -8.21 29.94 5.70
C ARG A 168 -8.25 31.19 6.57
N LYS A 169 -8.35 32.38 5.96
CA LYS A 169 -8.23 33.70 6.61
C LYS A 169 -9.02 33.85 7.94
N GLN A 170 -10.12 33.13 8.12
CA GLN A 170 -10.99 33.25 9.30
C GLN A 170 -11.15 31.95 10.12
N TYR A 171 -10.73 30.78 9.61
CA TYR A 171 -10.96 29.50 10.28
C TYR A 171 -9.84 28.50 10.01
N LYS A 172 -9.51 27.69 11.03
CA LYS A 172 -8.67 26.50 10.89
C LYS A 172 -9.57 25.32 10.56
N SER A 173 -9.39 24.73 9.39
CA SER A 173 -10.08 23.49 9.00
C SER A 173 -9.06 22.38 8.74
N PHE A 174 -9.53 21.14 8.79
CA PHE A 174 -8.73 19.98 8.40
C PHE A 174 -9.37 19.33 7.19
N GLU A 175 -8.56 18.95 6.21
CA GLU A 175 -8.97 18.19 5.03
C GLU A 175 -8.30 16.83 5.06
N LEU A 176 -9.07 15.79 4.81
CA LEU A 176 -8.55 14.44 4.68
C LEU A 176 -7.88 14.31 3.30
N LYS A 177 -6.59 13.94 3.28
CA LYS A 177 -5.79 13.75 2.07
C LYS A 177 -5.10 12.42 2.07
N PHE A 178 -4.62 12.00 0.91
CA PHE A 178 -3.76 10.84 0.77
C PHE A 178 -2.31 11.27 0.57
N ARG A 179 -1.41 10.57 1.26
CA ARG A 179 0.03 10.58 1.04
C ARG A 179 0.41 9.25 0.41
N TYR A 180 1.21 9.30 -0.65
CA TYR A 180 1.66 8.12 -1.38
C TYR A 180 3.13 7.87 -1.06
N ILE A 181 3.46 6.67 -0.59
CA ILE A 181 4.82 6.30 -0.20
C ILE A 181 5.24 5.11 -1.05
N SER A 182 6.28 5.27 -1.85
CA SER A 182 6.92 4.18 -2.59
C SER A 182 7.87 3.40 -1.69
N ASN A 183 7.92 2.10 -1.89
CA ASN A 183 8.83 1.19 -1.19
C ASN A 183 8.87 1.37 0.36
N PRO A 184 7.73 1.56 1.05
CA PRO A 184 7.73 1.67 2.50
C PRO A 184 8.18 0.37 3.15
N ILE A 185 8.58 0.42 4.42
CA ILE A 185 8.84 -0.79 5.20
C ILE A 185 7.51 -1.53 5.49
N LEU A 186 7.21 -2.59 4.73
CA LEU A 186 5.93 -3.30 4.75
C LEU A 186 5.64 -3.95 6.12
N LYS A 187 6.68 -4.30 6.88
CA LYS A 187 6.52 -4.80 8.26
C LYS A 187 5.80 -3.79 9.17
N ASN A 188 5.99 -2.48 8.96
CA ASN A 188 5.35 -1.43 9.75
C ASN A 188 3.83 -1.43 9.53
N TYR A 189 3.39 -1.85 8.34
CA TYR A 189 1.98 -1.99 7.97
C TYR A 189 1.42 -3.37 8.29
N LYS A 190 2.18 -4.26 8.97
CA LYS A 190 1.80 -5.65 9.28
C LYS A 190 1.37 -6.48 8.06
N PHE A 191 1.92 -6.18 6.88
CA PHE A 191 1.57 -6.88 5.64
C PHE A 191 1.97 -8.37 5.64
N ILE A 192 2.85 -8.78 6.56
CA ILE A 192 3.16 -10.19 6.84
C ILE A 192 1.93 -11.05 7.14
N GLN A 193 0.84 -10.46 7.65
CA GLN A 193 -0.43 -11.17 7.90
C GLN A 193 -1.16 -11.59 6.61
N ILE A 194 -0.87 -10.92 5.50
CA ILE A 194 -1.50 -11.15 4.20
C ILE A 194 -0.58 -11.97 3.30
N LYS A 195 0.72 -11.67 3.35
CA LYS A 195 1.71 -12.29 2.48
C LYS A 195 2.88 -12.76 3.30
N ASN A 196 3.13 -14.06 3.30
CA ASN A 196 4.28 -14.60 4.01
C ASN A 196 5.60 -14.09 3.40
N PRO A 197 6.71 -14.13 4.16
CA PRO A 197 7.99 -13.57 3.71
C PRO A 197 8.46 -14.09 2.35
N MET A 198 8.35 -15.41 2.10
CA MET A 198 8.86 -16.04 0.89
C MET A 198 8.02 -15.71 -0.33
N GLU A 199 6.70 -15.75 -0.21
CA GLU A 199 5.79 -15.34 -1.28
C GLU A 199 5.96 -13.87 -1.64
N ALA A 200 6.11 -13.00 -0.64
CA ALA A 200 6.35 -11.58 -0.88
C ALA A 200 7.66 -11.36 -1.64
N PHE A 201 8.74 -12.03 -1.24
CA PHE A 201 10.03 -11.97 -1.93
C PHE A 201 9.93 -12.45 -3.38
N GLN A 202 9.27 -13.59 -3.61
CA GLN A 202 9.08 -14.16 -4.94
C GLN A 202 8.26 -13.25 -5.85
N GLU A 203 7.12 -12.73 -5.37
CA GLU A 203 6.28 -11.83 -6.16
C GLU A 203 7.00 -10.52 -6.52
N ILE A 204 7.76 -9.92 -5.58
CA ILE A 204 8.58 -8.74 -5.88
C ILE A 204 9.63 -9.08 -6.95
N SER A 205 10.30 -10.23 -6.84
CA SER A 205 11.30 -10.67 -7.81
C SER A 205 10.70 -10.89 -9.20
N MET A 206 9.53 -11.52 -9.29
CA MET A 206 8.84 -11.73 -10.56
C MET A 206 8.41 -10.41 -11.19
N TYR A 207 7.77 -9.54 -10.40
CA TYR A 207 7.29 -8.24 -10.85
C TYR A 207 8.42 -7.36 -11.38
N LEU A 208 9.55 -7.29 -10.67
CA LEU A 208 10.73 -6.55 -11.14
C LEU A 208 11.39 -7.19 -12.36
N GLY A 209 11.35 -8.52 -12.47
CA GLY A 209 11.78 -9.24 -13.67
C GLY A 209 10.97 -8.80 -14.90
N GLU A 210 9.64 -8.76 -14.78
CA GLU A 210 8.75 -8.30 -15.85
C GLU A 210 9.03 -6.84 -16.26
N ILE A 211 9.26 -5.94 -15.29
CA ILE A 211 9.63 -4.55 -15.56
C ILE A 211 10.97 -4.48 -16.32
N ASN A 212 12.00 -5.19 -15.87
CA ASN A 212 13.31 -5.16 -16.50
C ASN A 212 13.31 -5.78 -17.91
N HIS A 213 12.46 -6.77 -18.17
CA HIS A 213 12.31 -7.33 -19.52
C HIS A 213 11.72 -6.33 -20.52
N MET A 214 10.89 -5.39 -20.07
CA MET A 214 10.39 -4.30 -20.94
C MET A 214 11.49 -3.30 -21.33
N GLU A 215 12.53 -3.15 -20.51
CA GLU A 215 13.62 -2.17 -20.72
C GLU A 215 14.78 -2.71 -21.56
N ASN A 216 14.84 -4.04 -21.78
CA ASN A 216 15.73 -4.58 -22.80
C ASN A 216 15.18 -4.16 -24.16
N GLU A 217 15.55 -2.96 -24.60
CA GLU A 217 15.42 -2.53 -25.98
C GLU A 217 15.81 -3.71 -26.85
N THR A 218 14.86 -4.20 -27.63
CA THR A 218 15.17 -5.19 -28.64
C THR A 218 16.23 -4.52 -29.49
N ILE A 219 17.48 -4.98 -29.38
CA ILE A 219 18.57 -4.44 -30.19
C ILE A 219 18.03 -4.50 -31.61
N LYS A 220 17.81 -3.34 -32.23
CA LYS A 220 17.36 -3.28 -33.62
C LYS A 220 18.55 -3.73 -34.46
N ILE A 221 18.67 -5.05 -34.59
CA ILE A 221 19.64 -5.69 -35.46
C ILE A 221 19.16 -5.41 -36.87
N GLU A 222 19.97 -4.73 -37.67
CA GLU A 222 19.67 -4.54 -39.10
C GLU A 222 19.47 -5.91 -39.76
N ASP A 223 18.49 -6.02 -40.67
CA ASP A 223 18.12 -7.27 -41.34
C ASP A 223 19.31 -8.04 -41.93
N LYS A 224 20.36 -7.33 -42.38
CA LYS A 224 21.58 -7.94 -42.92
C LYS A 224 22.28 -8.86 -41.91
N TYR A 225 22.34 -8.47 -40.64
CA TYR A 225 22.95 -9.27 -39.59
C TYR A 225 22.02 -10.39 -39.11
N LEU A 226 20.71 -10.16 -39.19
CA LEU A 226 19.69 -11.17 -38.85
C LEU A 226 19.64 -12.30 -39.89
N LEU A 227 19.86 -11.95 -41.16
CA LEU A 227 20.07 -12.90 -42.26
C LEU A 227 21.35 -13.72 -42.05
N GLN A 228 22.46 -13.04 -41.73
CA GLN A 228 23.74 -13.70 -41.50
C GLN A 228 23.70 -14.64 -40.28
N SER A 229 23.05 -14.26 -39.17
CA SER A 229 22.92 -15.11 -37.98
C SER A 229 22.08 -16.37 -38.23
N LYS A 230 21.18 -16.32 -39.22
CA LYS A 230 20.37 -17.47 -39.64
C LYS A 230 21.06 -18.34 -40.71
N GLY A 231 22.31 -18.04 -41.07
CA GLY A 231 23.06 -18.78 -42.09
C GLY A 231 22.60 -18.49 -43.52
N PHE A 232 21.93 -17.35 -43.75
CA PHE A 232 21.63 -16.89 -45.10
C PHE A 232 22.81 -16.09 -45.64
N ASP A 233 23.37 -16.56 -46.75
CA ASP A 233 24.39 -15.87 -47.52
C ASP A 233 23.72 -15.01 -48.59
N LYS A 234 24.47 -14.09 -49.21
CA LYS A 234 23.96 -13.24 -50.32
C LYS A 234 23.37 -14.03 -51.50
N PHE A 235 23.67 -15.33 -51.57
CA PHE A 235 23.26 -16.24 -52.63
C PHE A 235 22.19 -17.25 -52.24
N SER A 236 21.74 -17.30 -50.98
CA SER A 236 20.76 -18.30 -50.54
C SER A 236 19.42 -18.24 -51.29
N PHE A 237 19.12 -17.13 -51.97
CA PHE A 237 17.92 -16.95 -52.79
C PHE A 237 18.19 -16.45 -54.22
N LYS A 238 19.45 -16.31 -54.63
CA LYS A 238 19.82 -15.84 -55.97
C LYS A 238 20.45 -16.99 -56.75
N LYS A 239 20.03 -17.17 -58.02
CA LYS A 239 20.72 -18.08 -58.94
C LYS A 239 22.16 -17.60 -59.08
N MET A 240 23.12 -18.51 -58.90
CA MET A 240 24.53 -18.20 -59.14
C MET A 240 24.68 -17.74 -60.60
N PRO A 241 25.46 -16.66 -60.86
CA PRO A 241 25.75 -16.25 -62.22
C PRO A 241 26.41 -17.43 -62.94
N LYS A 242 25.83 -17.84 -64.06
CA LYS A 242 26.45 -18.82 -64.95
C LYS A 242 27.57 -18.11 -65.70
N ASN A 243 28.80 -18.56 -65.51
CA ASN A 243 29.91 -18.26 -66.41
C ASN A 243 29.65 -18.88 -67.79
#